data_AF-A0A922XPE5-F1
#
_entry.id   AF-A0A922XPE5-F1
#
_cell.length_a   1.000
_cell.length_b   1.000
_cell.length_c   1.000
_cell.angle_alpha   90.00
_cell.angle_beta   90.00
_cell.angle_gamma   90.00
#
_symmetry.space_group_name_H-M   'P 1'
#
loop_
_entity.id
_entity.type
_entity.pdbx_description
1 polymer ?
#
loop_
_entity_poly.entity_id
_entity_poly.type
_entity_poly.pdbx_seq_one_letter_code
_entity_poly.pdbx_strand_id
1 'polypeptide(L)'
;MSKTLSRVFLIVLLTPLLACAVWCGRAIDRLSDERKEVKADYAELNNIQYGLLSVDAWRDHITMIVSEQIEEFQLNQKQEALLTAQLNTTLNALVTQAHEMVNEKQKTLKGKIKKAAIKTFVNFDKVRERVPEFSKTIINELKKPQSKDRLQLLAKDKLREFAEQTHDNLSSKSNLQNILTKYHSADVVIFNQKISAKLDSMQRLTYYYTYALLICLFVFLVLWIILRKQSALHTPLFVMSVLLAMIVLFVGLSAPMIEIDARIKELNFTLIGRHMIFNDQVLFFQSKSILDVVHILISTHKADSVVVGILILIFSVAFPILKLISTKIYLLGKEKWRGNKVLKFFAFKSGKWSMADVMVVAIMMTYIGFKGILDNQMQGLTLHSDSLASIATNETSLQPGFILFIAYVIFGLILGVILKQITKQQNRAAFYARTGRANDPAVLSMKLPGFAQTISKKIFPRPY
;
A
#
# COMPACT_ATOMS: atom_id res chain seq x y z
N MET A 1 11.44 49.59 -25.82
CA MET A 1 10.72 48.35 -26.20
C MET A 1 9.23 48.65 -26.26
N SER A 2 8.53 48.38 -27.37
CA SER A 2 7.07 48.63 -27.42
C SER A 2 6.35 47.75 -26.38
N LYS A 3 5.22 48.23 -25.83
CA LYS A 3 4.43 47.45 -24.85
C LYS A 3 4.04 46.07 -25.39
N THR A 4 3.84 45.97 -26.71
CA THR A 4 3.56 44.72 -27.42
C THR A 4 4.78 43.80 -27.46
N LEU A 5 5.97 44.33 -27.78
CA LEU A 5 7.20 43.54 -27.81
C LEU A 5 7.55 42.95 -26.44
N SER A 6 7.31 43.72 -25.37
CA SER A 6 7.54 43.27 -23.98
C SER A 6 6.60 42.13 -23.57
N ARG A 7 5.34 42.15 -24.05
CA ARG A 7 4.37 41.08 -23.81
C ARG A 7 4.75 39.80 -24.55
N VAL A 8 5.16 39.91 -25.81
CA VAL A 8 5.59 38.77 -26.64
C VAL A 8 6.84 38.14 -26.03
N PHE A 9 7.83 38.95 -25.62
CA PHE A 9 9.03 38.45 -24.96
C PHE A 9 8.72 37.66 -23.69
N LEU A 10 7.83 38.17 -22.82
CA LEU A 10 7.44 37.45 -21.61
C LEU A 10 6.70 36.12 -21.90
N ILE A 11 5.86 36.09 -22.94
CA ILE A 11 5.20 34.85 -23.37
C ILE A 11 6.24 33.83 -23.86
N VAL A 12 7.20 34.27 -24.69
CA VAL A 12 8.28 33.41 -25.20
C VAL A 12 9.14 32.88 -24.05
N LEU A 13 9.44 33.70 -23.05
CA LEU A 13 10.21 33.30 -21.87
C LEU A 13 9.48 32.27 -20.99
N LEU A 14 8.15 32.38 -20.85
CA LEU A 14 7.36 31.50 -19.98
C LEU A 14 6.91 30.20 -20.65
N THR A 15 6.87 30.15 -21.99
CA THR A 15 6.48 28.95 -22.73
C THR A 15 7.35 27.73 -22.41
N PRO A 16 8.69 27.81 -22.37
CA PRO A 16 9.56 26.71 -21.94
C PRO A 16 9.28 26.23 -20.52
N LEU A 17 8.97 27.17 -19.61
CA LEU A 17 8.67 26.84 -18.21
C LEU A 17 7.34 26.07 -18.08
N LEU A 18 6.34 26.43 -18.88
CA LEU A 18 5.09 25.66 -18.98
C LEU A 18 5.30 24.29 -19.64
N ALA A 19 6.11 24.21 -20.70
CA ALA A 19 6.44 22.94 -21.35
C ALA A 19 7.15 21.99 -20.37
N CYS A 20 8.08 22.52 -19.56
CA CYS A 20 8.72 21.80 -18.47
C CYS A 20 7.69 21.31 -17.43
N ALA A 21 6.72 22.14 -17.04
CA ALA A 21 5.66 21.73 -16.11
C ALA A 21 4.78 20.60 -16.69
N VAL A 22 4.43 20.64 -17.97
CA VAL A 22 3.69 19.55 -18.65
C VAL A 22 4.53 18.27 -18.69
N TRP A 23 5.82 18.38 -19.01
CA TRP A 23 6.73 17.25 -19.01
C TRP A 23 6.83 16.59 -17.63
N CYS A 24 7.06 17.41 -16.59
CA CYS A 24 7.11 16.93 -15.20
C CYS A 24 5.78 16.29 -14.80
N GLY A 25 4.64 16.90 -15.14
CA GLY A 25 3.31 16.35 -14.88
C GLY A 25 3.12 14.96 -15.50
N ARG A 26 3.44 14.80 -16.79
CA ARG A 26 3.36 13.47 -17.44
C ARG A 26 4.33 12.46 -16.85
N ALA A 27 5.53 12.89 -16.45
CA ALA A 27 6.49 12.01 -15.80
C ALA A 27 5.94 11.51 -14.45
N ILE A 28 5.29 12.39 -13.66
CA ILE A 28 4.65 12.04 -12.39
C ILE A 28 3.52 11.04 -12.62
N ASP A 29 2.60 11.30 -13.56
CA ASP A 29 1.48 10.40 -13.85
C ASP A 29 2.00 9.00 -14.26
N ARG A 30 2.90 8.94 -15.25
CA ARG A 30 3.48 7.68 -15.73
C ARG A 30 4.20 6.90 -14.62
N LEU A 31 5.06 7.56 -13.86
CA LEU A 31 5.83 6.91 -12.80
C LEU A 31 4.94 6.47 -11.64
N SER A 32 3.89 7.24 -11.34
CA SER A 32 2.95 6.92 -10.26
C SER A 32 2.06 5.73 -10.63
N ASP A 33 1.59 5.66 -11.88
CA ASP A 33 0.79 4.53 -12.38
C ASP A 33 1.63 3.25 -12.43
N GLU A 34 2.85 3.32 -12.98
CA GLU A 34 3.75 2.16 -13.01
C GLU A 34 4.11 1.70 -11.59
N ARG A 35 4.38 2.65 -10.67
CA ARG A 35 4.68 2.31 -9.27
C ARG A 35 3.47 1.68 -8.58
N LYS A 36 2.26 2.18 -8.83
CA LYS A 36 1.01 1.65 -8.28
C LYS A 36 0.78 0.20 -8.74
N GLU A 37 0.99 -0.10 -10.01
CA GLU A 37 0.87 -1.47 -10.55
C GLU A 37 1.94 -2.40 -9.97
N VAL A 38 3.21 -1.99 -10.03
CA VAL A 38 4.33 -2.81 -9.52
C VAL A 38 4.21 -3.05 -8.03
N LYS A 39 3.79 -2.05 -7.25
CA LYS A 39 3.60 -2.21 -5.80
C LYS A 39 2.37 -3.05 -5.46
N ALA A 40 1.32 -3.02 -6.29
CA ALA A 40 0.18 -3.92 -6.15
C ALA A 40 0.58 -5.38 -6.41
N ASP A 41 1.34 -5.64 -7.47
CA ASP A 41 1.88 -6.98 -7.76
C ASP A 41 2.82 -7.46 -6.64
N TYR A 42 3.65 -6.56 -6.10
CA TYR A 42 4.49 -6.84 -4.94
C TYR A 42 3.65 -7.20 -3.71
N ALA A 43 2.61 -6.42 -3.42
CA ALA A 43 1.73 -6.66 -2.28
C ALA A 43 0.94 -7.97 -2.42
N GLU A 44 0.54 -8.33 -3.64
CA GLU A 44 -0.16 -9.58 -3.91
C GLU A 44 0.75 -10.79 -3.72
N LEU A 45 1.98 -10.78 -4.27
CA LEU A 45 2.93 -11.88 -4.08
C LEU A 45 3.31 -12.09 -2.61
N ASN A 46 3.36 -11.01 -1.84
CA ASN A 46 3.67 -11.03 -0.42
C ASN A 46 2.42 -11.04 0.47
N ASN A 47 1.24 -11.30 -0.10
CA ASN A 47 0.00 -11.30 0.66
C ASN A 47 0.03 -12.40 1.72
N ILE A 48 -0.46 -12.08 2.92
CA ILE A 48 -0.56 -13.00 4.04
C ILE A 48 -1.30 -14.31 3.69
N GLN A 49 -2.20 -14.28 2.69
CA GLN A 49 -2.89 -15.45 2.16
C GLN A 49 -1.96 -16.51 1.57
N TYR A 50 -0.81 -16.12 1.05
CA TYR A 50 0.17 -17.02 0.44
C TYR A 50 1.32 -17.40 1.38
N GLY A 51 1.47 -16.68 2.50
CA GLY A 51 2.42 -17.01 3.55
C GLY A 51 1.71 -17.57 4.77
N LEU A 52 1.50 -16.75 5.80
CA LEU A 52 1.00 -17.20 7.10
C LEU A 52 -0.34 -17.93 7.08
N LEU A 53 -1.23 -17.61 6.14
CA LEU A 53 -2.55 -18.26 6.04
C LEU A 53 -2.58 -19.37 4.99
N SER A 54 -1.45 -19.69 4.36
CA SER A 54 -1.37 -20.75 3.35
C SER A 54 -1.07 -22.10 3.99
N VAL A 55 -1.86 -23.11 3.63
CA VAL A 55 -1.60 -24.51 4.01
C VAL A 55 -0.33 -25.02 3.33
N ASP A 56 -0.08 -24.62 2.08
CA ASP A 56 1.13 -24.98 1.36
C ASP A 56 2.40 -24.47 2.08
N ALA A 57 2.41 -23.20 2.50
CA ALA A 57 3.54 -22.61 3.22
C ALA A 57 3.81 -23.33 4.55
N TRP A 58 2.76 -23.58 5.34
CA TRP A 58 2.90 -24.33 6.60
C TRP A 58 3.35 -25.77 6.39
N ARG A 59 2.82 -26.46 5.37
CA ARG A 59 3.27 -27.81 5.02
C ARG A 59 4.77 -27.81 4.72
N ASP A 60 5.25 -26.91 3.89
CA ASP A 60 6.66 -26.89 3.47
C ASP A 60 7.58 -26.61 4.67
N HIS A 61 7.22 -25.65 5.52
CA HIS A 61 7.95 -25.36 6.76
C HIS A 61 7.93 -26.53 7.76
N ILE A 62 6.77 -27.14 8.02
CA ILE A 62 6.65 -28.29 8.94
C ILE A 62 7.41 -29.49 8.37
N THR A 63 7.31 -29.75 7.07
CA THR A 63 8.01 -30.86 6.41
C THR A 63 9.52 -30.70 6.56
N MET A 64 10.03 -29.48 6.38
CA MET A 64 11.45 -29.17 6.58
C MET A 64 11.88 -29.42 8.04
N ILE A 65 11.18 -28.84 9.01
CA ILE A 65 11.52 -28.99 10.44
C ILE A 65 11.45 -30.45 10.87
N VAL A 66 10.38 -31.14 10.53
CA VAL A 66 10.19 -32.54 10.93
C VAL A 66 11.22 -33.43 10.23
N SER A 67 11.57 -33.17 8.96
CA SER A 67 12.62 -33.92 8.26
C SER A 67 13.99 -33.75 8.93
N GLU A 68 14.36 -32.53 9.31
CA GLU A 68 15.61 -32.25 10.03
C GLU A 68 15.62 -32.90 11.42
N GLN A 69 14.51 -32.82 12.16
CA GLN A 69 14.39 -33.47 13.47
C GLN A 69 14.42 -35.00 13.38
N ILE A 70 13.88 -35.59 12.31
CA ILE A 70 13.98 -37.03 12.04
C ILE A 70 15.45 -37.42 11.81
N GLU A 71 16.22 -36.62 11.07
CA GLU A 71 17.66 -36.86 10.84
C GLU A 71 18.47 -36.79 12.15
N GLU A 72 18.21 -35.75 12.95
CA GLU A 72 18.90 -35.49 14.22
C GLU A 72 18.42 -36.39 15.37
N PHE A 73 17.36 -37.19 15.18
CA PHE A 73 16.76 -38.02 16.21
C PHE A 73 17.80 -38.96 16.87
N GLN A 74 17.96 -38.81 18.18
CA GLN A 74 18.74 -39.71 19.03
C GLN A 74 17.90 -40.13 20.24
N LEU A 75 17.88 -41.43 20.54
CA LEU A 75 17.17 -41.98 21.69
C LEU A 75 17.93 -41.62 22.98
N ASN A 76 17.36 -40.74 23.81
CA ASN A 76 17.88 -40.48 25.15
C ASN A 76 17.43 -41.59 26.13
N GLN A 77 18.20 -41.84 27.21
CA GLN A 77 17.93 -42.91 28.19
C GLN A 77 16.50 -42.89 28.75
N LYS A 78 15.91 -41.70 28.95
CA LYS A 78 14.53 -41.54 29.44
C LYS A 78 13.48 -41.97 28.40
N GLN A 79 13.72 -41.69 27.12
CA GLN A 79 12.85 -42.08 26.02
C GLN A 79 12.97 -43.58 25.72
N GLU A 80 14.16 -44.15 25.89
CA GLU A 80 14.42 -45.59 25.82
C GLU A 80 13.61 -46.36 26.87
N ALA A 81 13.60 -45.89 28.12
CA ALA A 81 12.81 -46.51 29.18
C ALA A 81 11.29 -46.49 28.87
N LEU A 82 10.78 -45.37 28.33
CA LEU A 82 9.37 -45.23 27.95
C LEU A 82 9.01 -46.13 26.77
N LEU A 83 9.84 -46.19 25.73
CA LEU A 83 9.63 -47.08 24.59
C LEU A 83 9.69 -48.55 25.01
N THR A 84 10.61 -48.91 25.91
CA THR A 84 10.68 -50.26 26.50
C THR A 84 9.40 -50.61 27.23
N ALA A 85 8.87 -49.70 28.04
CA ALA A 85 7.63 -49.91 28.79
C ALA A 85 6.43 -50.08 27.85
N GLN A 86 6.34 -49.26 26.80
CA GLN A 86 5.26 -49.35 25.81
C GLN A 86 5.36 -50.64 24.99
N LEU A 87 6.56 -51.00 24.50
CA LEU A 87 6.81 -52.26 23.78
C LEU A 87 6.46 -53.46 24.64
N ASN A 88 6.87 -53.46 25.92
CA ASN A 88 6.50 -54.51 26.86
C ASN A 88 4.97 -54.63 26.99
N THR A 89 4.26 -53.50 27.09
CA THR A 89 2.80 -53.49 27.23
C THR A 89 2.12 -54.01 25.95
N THR A 90 2.54 -53.54 24.79
CA THR A 90 1.99 -53.98 23.49
C THR A 90 2.29 -55.44 23.20
N LEU A 91 3.52 -55.91 23.45
CA LEU A 91 3.87 -57.33 23.27
C LEU A 91 3.12 -58.23 24.26
N ASN A 92 2.95 -57.80 25.51
CA ASN A 92 2.11 -58.53 26.47
C ASN A 92 0.64 -58.58 26.01
N ALA A 93 0.11 -57.48 25.46
CA ALA A 93 -1.25 -57.45 24.93
C ALA A 93 -1.39 -58.39 23.71
N LEU A 94 -0.42 -58.40 22.80
CA LEU A 94 -0.40 -59.31 21.65
C LEU A 94 -0.28 -60.78 22.08
N VAL A 95 0.55 -61.10 23.08
CA VAL A 95 0.64 -62.44 23.65
C VAL A 95 -0.67 -62.86 24.30
N THR A 96 -1.34 -61.93 25.01
CA THR A 96 -2.65 -62.17 25.64
C THR A 96 -3.72 -62.43 24.58
N GLN A 97 -3.78 -61.60 23.55
CA GLN A 97 -4.73 -61.76 22.44
C GLN A 97 -4.48 -63.06 21.66
N ALA A 98 -3.20 -63.43 21.45
CA ALA A 98 -2.83 -64.71 20.84
C ALA A 98 -3.24 -65.91 21.71
N HIS A 99 -3.09 -65.79 23.04
CA HIS A 99 -3.52 -66.81 23.99
C HIS A 99 -5.05 -66.98 23.99
N GLU A 100 -5.79 -65.88 23.94
CA GLU A 100 -7.26 -65.88 23.87
C GLU A 100 -7.77 -66.48 22.56
N MET A 101 -7.21 -66.10 21.41
CA MET A 101 -7.57 -66.66 20.09
C MET A 101 -7.32 -68.17 20.00
N VAL A 102 -6.27 -68.67 20.65
CA VAL A 102 -6.00 -70.12 20.74
C VAL A 102 -6.96 -70.81 21.70
N ASN A 103 -7.41 -70.10 22.76
CA ASN A 103 -8.33 -70.63 23.76
C ASN A 103 -9.82 -70.50 23.42
N GLU A 104 -10.18 -69.72 22.40
CA GLU A 104 -11.56 -69.66 21.88
C GLU A 104 -12.10 -71.06 21.51
N LYS A 105 -13.44 -71.20 21.58
CA LYS A 105 -14.14 -72.47 21.33
C LYS A 105 -14.15 -72.79 19.83
N GLN A 106 -13.19 -73.60 19.39
CA GLN A 106 -13.11 -74.09 18.01
C GLN A 106 -14.22 -75.12 17.71
N LYS A 107 -15.12 -74.80 16.76
CA LYS A 107 -16.28 -75.62 16.39
C LYS A 107 -15.92 -76.85 15.52
N THR A 108 -14.75 -76.90 14.89
CA THR A 108 -14.33 -77.96 13.95
C THR A 108 -13.25 -78.89 14.53
N LEU A 109 -13.27 -80.18 14.15
CA LEU A 109 -12.28 -81.19 14.60
C LEU A 109 -10.83 -80.80 14.23
N LYS A 110 -10.60 -80.26 13.03
CA LYS A 110 -9.29 -79.75 12.59
C LYS A 110 -8.78 -78.60 13.48
N GLY A 111 -9.69 -77.74 13.97
CA GLY A 111 -9.34 -76.66 14.91
C GLY A 111 -8.96 -77.17 16.29
N LYS A 112 -9.59 -78.25 16.78
CA LYS A 112 -9.23 -78.89 18.05
C LYS A 112 -7.84 -79.54 18.03
N ILE A 113 -7.47 -80.19 16.93
CA ILE A 113 -6.14 -80.80 16.75
C ILE A 113 -5.06 -79.71 16.68
N LYS A 114 -5.31 -78.61 15.95
CA LYS A 114 -4.40 -77.45 15.92
C LYS A 114 -4.23 -76.81 17.29
N LYS A 115 -5.32 -76.62 18.04
CA LYS A 115 -5.29 -76.10 19.41
C LYS A 115 -4.48 -76.99 20.35
N ALA A 116 -4.65 -78.31 20.26
CA ALA A 116 -3.89 -79.28 21.05
C ALA A 116 -2.39 -79.23 20.71
N ALA A 117 -2.03 -79.21 19.42
CA ALA A 117 -0.64 -79.06 18.99
C ALA A 117 -0.02 -77.75 19.51
N ILE A 118 -0.70 -76.62 19.35
CA ILE A 118 -0.19 -75.31 19.80
C ILE A 118 -0.03 -75.28 21.33
N LYS A 119 -0.99 -75.82 22.09
CA LYS A 119 -0.91 -75.84 23.56
C LYS A 119 0.19 -76.76 24.10
N THR A 120 0.52 -77.84 23.39
CA THR A 120 1.59 -78.78 23.78
C THR A 120 2.97 -78.28 23.39
N PHE A 121 3.11 -77.61 22.24
CA PHE A 121 4.41 -77.16 21.72
C PHE A 121 4.74 -75.69 22.06
N VAL A 122 3.74 -74.86 22.43
CA VAL A 122 3.94 -73.44 22.77
C VAL A 122 3.42 -73.15 24.19
N ASN A 123 4.35 -72.86 25.10
CA ASN A 123 4.04 -72.42 26.45
C ASN A 123 3.96 -70.89 26.49
N PHE A 124 2.74 -70.35 26.51
CA PHE A 124 2.48 -68.91 26.48
C PHE A 124 3.02 -68.17 27.71
N ASP A 125 3.12 -68.83 28.88
CA ASP A 125 3.69 -68.25 30.09
C ASP A 125 5.21 -68.06 29.93
N LYS A 126 5.91 -69.06 29.37
CA LYS A 126 7.34 -68.95 29.03
C LYS A 126 7.62 -67.92 27.93
N VAL A 127 6.69 -67.74 26.99
CA VAL A 127 6.79 -66.68 25.96
C VAL A 127 6.61 -65.31 26.60
N ARG A 128 5.68 -65.17 27.55
CA ARG A 128 5.43 -63.94 28.30
C ARG A 128 6.61 -63.54 29.18
N GLU A 129 7.26 -64.50 29.84
CA GLU A 129 8.48 -64.29 30.63
C GLU A 129 9.66 -63.76 29.80
N ARG A 130 9.71 -64.09 28.50
CA ARG A 130 10.74 -63.61 27.57
C ARG A 130 10.38 -62.31 26.85
N VAL A 131 9.18 -61.77 27.04
CA VAL A 131 8.77 -60.46 26.46
C VAL A 131 9.75 -59.34 26.80
N PRO A 132 10.26 -59.18 28.03
CA PRO A 132 11.27 -58.15 28.33
C PRO A 132 12.58 -58.33 27.56
N GLU A 133 12.98 -59.57 27.28
CA GLU A 133 14.17 -59.89 26.49
C GLU A 133 13.95 -59.60 25.00
N PHE A 134 12.76 -59.91 24.47
CA PHE A 134 12.37 -59.51 23.11
C PHE A 134 12.28 -58.00 22.95
N SER A 135 11.69 -57.28 23.91
CA SER A 135 11.66 -55.81 23.90
C SER A 135 13.06 -55.20 23.90
N LYS A 136 13.98 -55.73 24.74
CA LYS A 136 15.39 -55.29 24.76
C LYS A 136 16.11 -55.59 23.46
N THR A 137 15.86 -56.75 22.86
CA THR A 137 16.46 -57.14 21.58
C THR A 137 15.92 -56.28 20.44
N ILE A 138 14.62 -56.00 20.42
CA ILE A 138 13.99 -55.08 19.47
C ILE A 138 14.59 -53.68 19.64
N ILE A 139 14.75 -53.17 20.86
CA ILE A 139 15.37 -51.86 21.10
C ILE A 139 16.84 -51.82 20.66
N ASN A 140 17.59 -52.88 20.93
CA ASN A 140 18.98 -52.99 20.47
C ASN A 140 19.09 -53.09 18.95
N GLU A 141 18.14 -53.76 18.30
CA GLU A 141 18.06 -53.84 16.84
C GLU A 141 17.64 -52.49 16.24
N LEU A 142 16.74 -51.75 16.90
CA LEU A 142 16.33 -50.39 16.56
C LEU A 142 17.48 -49.37 16.74
N LYS A 143 18.41 -49.63 17.67
CA LYS A 143 19.63 -48.84 17.88
C LYS A 143 20.67 -49.02 16.77
N LYS A 144 20.59 -50.09 15.97
CA LYS A 144 21.54 -50.29 14.87
C LYS A 144 21.40 -49.17 13.82
N PRO A 145 22.51 -48.64 13.28
CA PRO A 145 22.46 -47.54 12.31
C PRO A 145 21.58 -47.89 11.11
N GLN A 146 21.65 -49.12 10.59
CA GLN A 146 20.83 -49.57 9.46
C GLN A 146 19.31 -49.58 9.74
N SER A 147 18.88 -49.91 10.96
CA SER A 147 17.45 -49.90 11.35
C SER A 147 16.95 -48.48 11.56
N LYS A 148 17.80 -47.64 12.15
CA LYS A 148 17.55 -46.20 12.30
C LYS A 148 17.36 -45.53 10.94
N ASP A 149 18.26 -45.78 9.99
CA ASP A 149 18.20 -45.22 8.64
C ASP A 149 16.90 -45.66 7.91
N ARG A 150 16.49 -46.92 8.06
CA ARG A 150 15.23 -47.43 7.50
C ARG A 150 14.00 -46.76 8.10
N LEU A 151 14.00 -46.51 9.41
CA LEU A 151 12.88 -45.83 10.08
C LEU A 151 12.83 -44.34 9.72
N GLN A 152 13.99 -43.69 9.63
CA GLN A 152 14.09 -42.31 9.15
C GLN A 152 13.58 -42.19 7.71
N LEU A 153 13.95 -43.13 6.84
CA LEU A 153 13.46 -43.18 5.45
C LEU A 153 11.95 -43.38 5.41
N LEU A 154 11.41 -44.36 6.14
CA LEU A 154 9.97 -44.62 6.19
C LEU A 154 9.18 -43.44 6.76
N ALA A 155 9.71 -42.77 7.79
CA ALA A 155 9.10 -41.58 8.37
C ALA A 155 9.10 -40.40 7.39
N LYS A 156 10.20 -40.18 6.65
CA LYS A 156 10.27 -39.17 5.58
C LYS A 156 9.32 -39.47 4.43
N ASP A 157 9.23 -40.73 4.00
CA ASP A 157 8.34 -41.14 2.91
C ASP A 157 6.87 -40.94 3.31
N LYS A 158 6.50 -41.32 4.54
CA LYS A 158 5.14 -41.08 5.05
C LYS A 158 4.85 -39.59 5.26
N LEU A 159 5.82 -38.82 5.75
CA LEU A 159 5.68 -37.37 5.87
C LEU A 159 5.43 -36.72 4.51
N ARG A 160 6.19 -37.12 3.47
CA ARG A 160 5.99 -36.65 2.09
C ARG A 160 4.63 -37.05 1.52
N GLU A 161 4.20 -38.29 1.73
CA GLU A 161 2.87 -38.75 1.31
C GLU A 161 1.73 -37.91 1.92
N PHE A 162 1.83 -37.58 3.22
CA PHE A 162 0.86 -36.70 3.88
C PHE A 162 0.96 -35.25 3.39
N ALA A 163 2.17 -34.76 3.15
CA ALA A 163 2.42 -33.43 2.62
C ALA A 163 1.78 -33.27 1.22
N GLU A 164 1.96 -34.24 0.32
CA GLU A 164 1.38 -34.23 -1.04
C GLU A 164 -0.15 -34.34 -1.08
N GLN A 165 -0.78 -34.86 -0.02
CA GLN A 165 -2.24 -34.87 0.09
C GLN A 165 -2.81 -33.53 0.60
N THR A 166 -1.95 -32.65 1.11
CA THR A 166 -2.33 -31.43 1.81
C THR A 166 -1.93 -30.21 0.98
N HIS A 167 -2.87 -29.71 0.16
CA HIS A 167 -2.67 -28.59 -0.75
C HIS A 167 -3.78 -27.54 -0.65
N ASP A 168 -3.41 -26.28 -0.89
CA ASP A 168 -4.38 -25.20 -1.12
C ASP A 168 -5.05 -25.30 -2.52
N ASN A 169 -6.15 -24.56 -2.71
CA ASN A 169 -6.84 -24.48 -4.00
C ASN A 169 -5.89 -24.13 -5.17
N LEU A 170 -5.96 -24.89 -6.27
CA LEU A 170 -5.09 -24.75 -7.46
C LEU A 170 -5.07 -23.35 -8.08
N SER A 171 -6.12 -22.55 -7.90
CA SER A 171 -6.24 -21.19 -8.45
C SER A 171 -5.27 -20.18 -7.84
N SER A 172 -4.78 -20.42 -6.63
CA SER A 172 -3.84 -19.51 -5.96
C SER A 172 -2.46 -19.54 -6.59
N LYS A 173 -1.98 -20.72 -6.99
CA LYS A 173 -0.66 -20.92 -7.62
C LYS A 173 -0.55 -20.29 -9.01
N SER A 174 -1.63 -20.30 -9.80
CA SER A 174 -1.59 -19.73 -11.15
C SER A 174 -1.38 -18.22 -11.14
N ASN A 175 -2.00 -17.49 -10.22
CA ASN A 175 -1.82 -16.04 -10.10
C ASN A 175 -0.40 -15.68 -9.66
N LEU A 176 0.14 -16.36 -8.63
CA LEU A 176 1.54 -16.22 -8.18
C LEU A 176 2.52 -16.41 -9.35
N GLN A 177 2.34 -17.49 -10.12
CA GLN A 177 3.24 -17.82 -11.22
C GLN A 177 3.11 -16.87 -12.40
N ASN A 178 1.90 -16.34 -12.67
CA ASN A 178 1.70 -15.30 -13.69
C ASN A 178 2.48 -14.02 -13.35
N ILE A 179 2.46 -13.59 -12.08
CA ILE A 179 3.20 -12.40 -11.65
C ILE A 179 4.72 -12.69 -11.72
N LEU A 180 5.20 -13.82 -11.20
CA LEU A 180 6.63 -14.16 -11.27
C LEU A 180 7.14 -14.23 -12.72
N THR A 181 6.33 -14.76 -13.63
CA THR A 181 6.63 -14.82 -15.07
C THR A 181 6.67 -13.42 -15.69
N LYS A 182 5.70 -12.55 -15.37
CA LYS A 182 5.66 -11.14 -15.82
C LYS A 182 6.97 -10.41 -15.51
N TYR A 183 7.57 -10.66 -14.34
CA TYR A 183 8.80 -10.01 -13.90
C TYR A 183 10.09 -10.82 -14.13
N HIS A 184 9.98 -11.97 -14.80
CA HIS A 184 11.09 -12.88 -15.11
C HIS A 184 11.91 -13.23 -13.85
N SER A 185 11.21 -13.55 -12.76
CA SER A 185 11.83 -13.90 -11.48
C SER A 185 11.58 -15.36 -11.18
N ALA A 186 12.64 -16.10 -10.83
CA ALA A 186 12.56 -17.53 -10.55
C ALA A 186 11.86 -17.82 -9.22
N ASP A 187 11.90 -16.88 -8.28
CA ASP A 187 11.36 -17.02 -6.93
C ASP A 187 10.94 -15.65 -6.35
N VAL A 188 10.08 -15.68 -5.34
CA VAL A 188 9.57 -14.51 -4.59
C VAL A 188 10.71 -13.74 -3.95
N VAL A 189 11.76 -14.42 -3.45
CA VAL A 189 12.92 -13.75 -2.84
C VAL A 189 13.68 -12.88 -3.84
N ILE A 190 13.98 -13.43 -5.03
CA ILE A 190 14.69 -12.71 -6.11
C ILE A 190 13.81 -11.57 -6.64
N PHE A 191 12.51 -11.83 -6.79
CA PHE A 191 11.53 -10.83 -7.16
C PHE A 191 11.53 -9.65 -6.17
N ASN A 192 11.44 -9.92 -4.86
CA ASN A 192 11.39 -8.90 -3.82
C ASN A 192 12.65 -8.03 -3.84
N GLN A 193 13.85 -8.63 -3.94
CA GLN A 193 15.09 -7.86 -4.01
C GLN A 193 15.14 -6.91 -5.22
N LYS A 194 14.73 -7.40 -6.41
CA LYS A 194 14.72 -6.60 -7.64
C LYS A 194 13.68 -5.49 -7.59
N ILE A 195 12.48 -5.79 -7.09
CA ILE A 195 11.34 -4.88 -7.13
C ILE A 195 11.41 -3.83 -6.04
N SER A 196 11.89 -4.15 -4.83
CA SER A 196 12.06 -3.16 -3.77
C SER A 196 13.01 -2.03 -4.20
N ALA A 197 14.15 -2.36 -4.82
CA ALA A 197 15.07 -1.36 -5.36
C ALA A 197 14.43 -0.52 -6.49
N LYS A 198 13.64 -1.15 -7.36
CA LYS A 198 12.90 -0.47 -8.42
C LYS A 198 11.87 0.51 -7.84
N LEU A 199 11.06 0.07 -6.87
CA LEU A 199 10.03 0.89 -6.21
C LEU A 199 10.64 2.13 -5.54
N ASP A 200 11.77 1.98 -4.85
CA ASP A 200 12.48 3.11 -4.21
C ASP A 200 13.02 4.11 -5.24
N SER A 201 13.54 3.62 -6.36
CA SER A 201 14.02 4.47 -7.45
C SER A 201 12.89 5.27 -8.09
N MET A 202 11.75 4.64 -8.34
CA MET A 202 10.56 5.27 -8.90
C MET A 202 9.98 6.29 -7.94
N GLN A 203 9.90 5.97 -6.64
CA GLN A 203 9.44 6.90 -5.62
C GLN A 203 10.31 8.16 -5.59
N ARG A 204 11.63 8.02 -5.50
CA ARG A 204 12.55 9.18 -5.51
C ARG A 204 12.38 10.03 -6.76
N LEU A 205 12.25 9.39 -7.93
CA LEU A 205 12.07 10.10 -9.20
C LEU A 205 10.73 10.85 -9.27
N THR A 206 9.63 10.24 -8.80
CA THR A 206 8.32 10.91 -8.72
C THR A 206 8.38 12.13 -7.80
N TYR A 207 9.04 12.02 -6.64
CA TYR A 207 9.23 13.15 -5.72
C TYR A 207 10.11 14.24 -6.33
N TYR A 208 11.15 13.88 -7.08
CA TYR A 208 12.00 14.84 -7.79
C TYR A 208 11.19 15.70 -8.77
N TYR A 209 10.36 15.07 -9.63
CA TYR A 209 9.49 15.82 -10.54
C TYR A 209 8.42 16.63 -9.82
N THR A 210 7.93 16.13 -8.68
CA THR A 210 6.98 16.87 -7.82
C THR A 210 7.62 18.16 -7.31
N TYR A 211 8.83 18.09 -6.75
CA TYR A 211 9.56 19.28 -6.30
C TYR A 211 9.90 20.23 -7.46
N ALA A 212 10.25 19.72 -8.65
CA ALA A 212 10.45 20.56 -9.83
C ALA A 212 9.18 21.35 -10.20
N LEU A 213 8.01 20.73 -10.09
CA LEU A 213 6.72 21.38 -10.34
C LEU A 213 6.40 22.45 -9.27
N LEU A 214 6.69 22.16 -7.99
CA LEU A 214 6.58 23.15 -6.90
C LEU A 214 7.51 24.35 -7.11
N ILE A 215 8.74 24.12 -7.56
CA ILE A 215 9.68 25.19 -7.90
C ILE A 215 9.13 26.03 -9.06
N CYS A 216 8.54 25.40 -10.08
CA CYS A 216 7.89 26.13 -11.18
C CYS A 216 6.76 27.06 -10.66
N LEU A 217 5.89 26.57 -9.76
CA LEU A 217 4.88 27.40 -9.10
C LEU A 217 5.50 28.58 -8.34
N PHE A 218 6.56 28.32 -7.59
CA PHE A 218 7.27 29.34 -6.82
C PHE A 218 7.90 30.41 -7.73
N VAL A 219 8.53 30.02 -8.84
CA VAL A 219 9.09 30.94 -9.83
C VAL A 219 8.01 31.87 -10.39
N PHE A 220 6.83 31.34 -10.71
CA PHE A 220 5.70 32.17 -11.14
C PHE A 220 5.26 33.19 -10.08
N LEU A 221 5.24 32.80 -8.80
CA LEU A 221 4.93 33.72 -7.69
C LEU A 221 6.00 34.82 -7.53
N VAL A 222 7.28 34.48 -7.65
CA VAL A 222 8.38 35.44 -7.62
C VAL A 222 8.30 36.42 -8.79
N LEU A 223 8.02 35.93 -10.00
CA LEU A 223 7.81 36.77 -11.18
C LEU A 223 6.66 37.77 -10.99
N TRP A 224 5.58 37.37 -10.31
CA TRP A 224 4.49 38.27 -9.93
C TRP A 224 4.94 39.42 -9.02
N ILE A 225 5.86 39.15 -8.09
CA ILE A 225 6.41 40.17 -7.18
C ILE A 225 7.33 41.12 -7.93
N ILE A 226 8.21 40.61 -8.79
CA ILE A 226 9.18 41.42 -9.54
C ILE A 226 8.45 42.32 -10.56
N LEU A 227 7.49 41.76 -11.30
CA LEU A 227 6.78 42.46 -12.37
C LEU A 227 5.57 43.26 -11.88
N ARG A 228 5.40 43.40 -10.56
CA ARG A 228 4.26 44.11 -9.92
C ARG A 228 4.05 45.55 -10.40
N LYS A 229 5.11 46.22 -10.86
CA LYS A 229 5.07 47.64 -11.29
C LYS A 229 4.73 47.77 -12.79
N GLN A 230 4.76 46.69 -13.57
CA GLN A 230 4.61 46.73 -15.02
C GLN A 230 3.20 46.32 -15.45
N SER A 231 2.30 47.29 -15.51
CA SER A 231 0.87 47.06 -15.81
C SER A 231 0.60 46.38 -17.16
N ALA A 232 1.50 46.54 -18.13
CA ALA A 232 1.37 45.92 -19.45
C ALA A 232 1.59 44.39 -19.46
N LEU A 233 2.29 43.84 -18.46
CA LEU A 233 2.67 42.43 -18.39
C LEU A 233 1.77 41.57 -17.50
N HIS A 234 0.87 42.19 -16.71
CA HIS A 234 -0.04 41.44 -15.84
C HIS A 234 -0.94 40.49 -16.61
N THR A 235 -1.47 40.89 -17.77
CA THR A 235 -2.36 40.03 -18.57
C THR A 235 -1.68 38.75 -19.04
N PRO A 236 -0.53 38.77 -19.77
CA PRO A 236 0.13 37.54 -20.20
C PRO A 236 0.63 36.68 -19.04
N LEU A 237 1.21 37.29 -17.99
CA LEU A 237 1.68 36.55 -16.81
C LEU A 237 0.54 35.81 -16.11
N PHE A 238 -0.64 36.44 -16.03
CA PHE A 238 -1.82 35.83 -15.45
C PHE A 238 -2.36 34.67 -16.26
N VAL A 239 -2.45 34.81 -17.59
CA VAL A 239 -2.89 33.71 -18.46
C VAL A 239 -1.96 32.52 -18.32
N MET A 240 -0.64 32.74 -18.33
CA MET A 240 0.33 31.66 -18.14
C MET A 240 0.23 31.02 -16.75
N SER A 241 -0.03 31.82 -15.71
CA SER A 241 -0.24 31.29 -14.35
C SER A 241 -1.50 30.41 -14.27
N VAL A 242 -2.59 30.79 -14.95
CA VAL A 242 -3.82 29.99 -15.00
C VAL A 242 -3.59 28.67 -15.74
N LEU A 243 -2.80 28.67 -16.82
CA LEU A 243 -2.43 27.44 -17.53
C LEU A 243 -1.59 26.51 -16.63
N LEU A 244 -0.60 27.06 -15.92
CA LEU A 244 0.17 26.30 -14.93
C LEU A 244 -0.74 25.71 -13.85
N ALA A 245 -1.66 26.49 -13.30
CA ALA A 245 -2.62 26.02 -12.31
C ALA A 245 -3.50 24.88 -12.81
N MET A 246 -3.90 24.89 -14.09
CA MET A 246 -4.63 23.77 -14.69
C MET A 246 -3.79 22.51 -14.81
N ILE A 247 -2.50 22.63 -15.19
CA ILE A 247 -1.58 21.50 -15.25
C ILE A 247 -1.42 20.87 -13.86
N VAL A 248 -1.13 21.68 -12.84
CA VAL A 248 -0.93 21.21 -11.46
C VAL A 248 -2.19 20.56 -10.91
N LEU A 249 -3.37 21.16 -11.17
CA LEU A 249 -4.65 20.60 -10.76
C LEU A 249 -4.87 19.21 -11.37
N PHE A 250 -4.64 19.07 -12.68
CA PHE A 250 -4.84 17.78 -13.35
C PHE A 250 -3.92 16.70 -12.77
N VAL A 251 -2.63 16.99 -12.66
CA VAL A 251 -1.65 16.04 -12.08
C VAL A 251 -1.96 15.74 -10.62
N GLY A 252 -2.33 16.74 -9.82
CA GLY A 252 -2.67 16.55 -8.41
C GLY A 252 -3.92 15.69 -8.18
N LEU A 253 -4.87 15.70 -9.12
CA LEU A 253 -6.09 14.88 -9.04
C LEU A 253 -5.91 13.46 -9.60
N SER A 254 -5.06 13.30 -10.62
CA SER A 254 -4.79 12.02 -11.27
C SER A 254 -3.78 11.17 -10.51
N ALA A 255 -2.74 11.77 -9.93
CA ALA A 255 -1.74 11.06 -9.15
C ALA A 255 -2.32 10.54 -7.82
N PRO A 256 -1.79 9.42 -7.28
CA PRO A 256 -2.21 8.89 -5.99
C PRO A 256 -2.11 9.94 -4.89
N MET A 257 -3.11 10.00 -4.02
CA MET A 257 -3.15 10.92 -2.87
C MET A 257 -2.82 10.22 -1.57
N ILE A 258 -3.33 9.00 -1.39
CA ILE A 258 -3.10 8.18 -0.20
C ILE A 258 -2.65 6.80 -0.67
N GLU A 259 -1.62 6.29 0.00
CA GLU A 259 -1.18 4.91 -0.09
C GLU A 259 -1.35 4.29 1.30
N ILE A 260 -2.14 3.23 1.38
CA ILE A 260 -2.37 2.43 2.59
C ILE A 260 -1.58 1.14 2.41
N ASP A 261 -0.66 0.86 3.33
CA ASP A 261 0.20 -0.33 3.31
C ASP A 261 0.33 -0.86 4.74
N ALA A 262 -0.33 -1.98 4.98
CA ALA A 262 -0.45 -2.63 6.28
C ALA A 262 0.20 -4.01 6.18
N ARG A 263 1.25 -4.26 6.97
CA ARG A 263 2.02 -5.52 6.88
C ARG A 263 2.60 -5.98 8.21
N ILE A 264 2.84 -7.29 8.33
CA ILE A 264 3.73 -7.87 9.35
C ILE A 264 5.12 -7.95 8.71
N LYS A 265 6.03 -7.09 9.16
CA LYS A 265 7.41 -7.05 8.64
C LYS A 265 8.16 -8.34 8.95
N GLU A 266 8.00 -8.83 10.17
CA GLU A 266 8.63 -10.06 10.62
C GLU A 266 7.71 -10.76 11.61
N LEU A 267 7.49 -12.06 11.40
CA LEU A 267 6.92 -12.96 12.39
C LEU A 267 7.92 -14.09 12.64
N ASN A 268 8.52 -14.10 13.81
CA ASN A 268 9.46 -15.10 14.27
C ASN A 268 8.84 -15.88 15.43
N PHE A 269 8.74 -17.19 15.35
CA PHE A 269 8.29 -18.00 16.48
C PHE A 269 8.99 -19.35 16.53
N THR A 270 9.09 -19.93 17.73
CA THR A 270 9.80 -21.18 17.95
C THR A 270 8.84 -22.35 17.86
N LEU A 271 9.09 -23.27 16.91
CA LEU A 271 8.37 -24.52 16.76
C LEU A 271 9.35 -25.69 16.84
N ILE A 272 9.14 -26.61 17.80
CA ILE A 272 10.02 -27.78 18.04
C ILE A 272 11.50 -27.35 18.20
N GLY A 273 11.73 -26.28 18.97
CA GLY A 273 13.07 -25.76 19.25
C GLY A 273 13.79 -25.08 18.07
N ARG A 274 13.11 -24.88 16.93
CA ARG A 274 13.63 -24.12 15.78
C ARG A 274 12.81 -22.86 15.54
N HIS A 275 13.48 -21.78 15.11
CA HIS A 275 12.83 -20.53 14.77
C HIS A 275 12.24 -20.59 13.36
N MET A 276 10.96 -20.27 13.23
CA MET A 276 10.26 -20.06 11.97
C MET A 276 10.07 -18.57 11.75
N ILE A 277 10.50 -18.08 10.59
CA ILE A 277 10.48 -16.66 10.25
C ILE A 277 9.64 -16.46 8.99
N PHE A 278 8.59 -15.66 9.09
CA PHE A 278 7.83 -15.14 7.96
C PHE A 278 8.13 -13.65 7.81
N ASN A 279 8.66 -13.26 6.66
CA ASN A 279 9.01 -11.88 6.37
C ASN A 279 7.98 -11.22 5.45
N ASP A 280 7.79 -9.91 5.61
CA ASP A 280 7.04 -9.04 4.68
C ASP A 280 5.63 -9.52 4.33
N GLN A 281 4.84 -9.95 5.33
CA GLN A 281 3.48 -10.42 5.12
C GLN A 281 2.51 -9.24 4.97
N VAL A 282 2.07 -8.96 3.75
CA VAL A 282 1.15 -7.85 3.45
C VAL A 282 -0.27 -8.25 3.80
N LEU A 283 -0.91 -7.48 4.70
CA LEU A 283 -2.33 -7.67 5.04
C LEU A 283 -3.24 -6.88 4.09
N PHE A 284 -2.85 -5.65 3.77
CA PHE A 284 -3.67 -4.76 2.96
C PHE A 284 -2.83 -3.71 2.25
N PHE A 285 -3.03 -3.57 0.94
CA PHE A 285 -2.40 -2.54 0.13
C PHE A 285 -3.39 -1.87 -0.81
N GLN A 286 -3.44 -0.53 -0.78
CA GLN A 286 -4.18 0.27 -1.76
C GLN A 286 -3.47 1.60 -2.01
N SER A 287 -3.30 1.98 -3.27
CA SER A 287 -2.82 3.31 -3.67
C SER A 287 -3.80 3.93 -4.66
N LYS A 288 -4.43 5.04 -4.28
CA LYS A 288 -5.56 5.62 -5.04
C LYS A 288 -5.47 7.15 -5.16
N SER A 289 -5.86 7.66 -6.32
CA SER A 289 -6.14 9.07 -6.57
C SER A 289 -7.61 9.42 -6.31
N ILE A 290 -7.96 10.71 -6.35
CA ILE A 290 -9.37 11.11 -6.27
C ILE A 290 -10.16 10.57 -7.47
N LEU A 291 -9.56 10.59 -8.66
CA LEU A 291 -10.20 10.07 -9.86
C LEU A 291 -10.44 8.56 -9.77
N ASP A 292 -9.49 7.81 -9.19
CA ASP A 292 -9.68 6.39 -8.90
C ASP A 292 -10.85 6.15 -7.95
N VAL A 293 -10.90 6.91 -6.84
CA VAL A 293 -11.97 6.78 -5.84
C VAL A 293 -13.33 7.11 -6.45
N VAL A 294 -13.43 8.18 -7.23
CA VAL A 294 -14.66 8.53 -7.97
C VAL A 294 -15.06 7.40 -8.91
N HIS A 295 -14.12 6.86 -9.68
CA HIS A 295 -14.38 5.76 -10.60
C HIS A 295 -14.91 4.53 -9.86
N ILE A 296 -14.27 4.12 -8.76
CA ILE A 296 -14.69 2.99 -7.93
C ILE A 296 -16.11 3.21 -7.37
N LEU A 297 -16.38 4.40 -6.82
CA LEU A 297 -17.66 4.72 -6.21
C LEU A 297 -18.82 4.70 -7.22
N ILE A 298 -18.57 5.17 -8.45
CA ILE A 298 -19.57 5.14 -9.53
C ILE A 298 -19.75 3.71 -10.06
N SER A 299 -18.65 2.98 -10.27
CA SER A 299 -18.67 1.59 -10.78
C SER A 299 -19.28 0.58 -9.81
N THR A 300 -19.49 0.95 -8.54
CA THR A 300 -20.14 0.07 -7.54
C THR A 300 -21.65 -0.08 -7.78
N HIS A 301 -22.27 0.74 -8.64
CA HIS A 301 -23.72 0.72 -8.98
C HIS A 301 -24.71 0.87 -7.80
N LYS A 302 -24.23 1.15 -6.58
CA LYS A 302 -25.07 1.49 -5.42
C LYS A 302 -25.42 2.97 -5.45
N ALA A 303 -26.71 3.31 -5.32
CA ALA A 303 -27.19 4.69 -5.41
C ALA A 303 -26.43 5.66 -4.48
N ASP A 304 -26.25 5.30 -3.21
CA ASP A 304 -25.54 6.12 -2.23
C ASP A 304 -24.08 6.39 -2.64
N SER A 305 -23.39 5.35 -3.09
CA SER A 305 -21.99 5.42 -3.55
C SER A 305 -21.85 6.30 -4.78
N VAL A 306 -22.76 6.15 -5.76
CA VAL A 306 -22.77 6.95 -6.98
C VAL A 306 -22.99 8.43 -6.67
N VAL A 307 -23.93 8.75 -5.78
CA VAL A 307 -24.19 10.14 -5.36
C VAL A 307 -22.95 10.76 -4.73
N VAL A 308 -22.27 10.05 -3.83
CA VAL A 308 -21.01 10.52 -3.21
C VAL A 308 -19.92 10.72 -4.26
N GLY A 309 -19.76 9.78 -5.20
CA GLY A 309 -18.79 9.88 -6.29
C GLY A 309 -19.01 11.11 -7.18
N ILE A 310 -20.27 11.37 -7.57
CA ILE A 310 -20.65 12.55 -8.35
C ILE A 310 -20.36 13.83 -7.57
N LEU A 311 -20.66 13.86 -6.27
CA LEU A 311 -20.42 15.02 -5.41
C LEU A 311 -18.92 15.35 -5.33
N ILE A 312 -18.07 14.35 -5.12
CA ILE A 312 -16.61 14.50 -5.09
C ILE A 312 -16.11 15.02 -6.44
N LEU A 313 -16.61 14.49 -7.57
CA LEU A 313 -16.23 14.93 -8.90
C LEU A 313 -16.60 16.41 -9.14
N ILE A 314 -17.81 16.82 -8.76
CA ILE A 314 -18.27 18.20 -8.89
C ILE A 314 -17.38 19.15 -8.09
N PHE A 315 -17.10 18.84 -6.82
CA PHE A 315 -16.35 19.75 -5.94
C PHE A 315 -14.84 19.73 -6.14
N SER A 316 -14.26 18.58 -6.46
CA SER A 316 -12.80 18.41 -6.55
C SER A 316 -12.27 18.66 -7.96
N VAL A 317 -13.11 18.48 -8.99
CA VAL A 317 -12.71 18.59 -10.39
C VAL A 317 -13.46 19.73 -11.08
N ALA A 318 -14.79 19.65 -11.16
CA ALA A 318 -15.56 20.59 -11.96
C ALA A 318 -15.46 22.03 -11.41
N PHE A 319 -15.61 22.22 -10.10
CA PHE A 319 -15.59 23.54 -9.48
C PHE A 319 -14.22 24.24 -9.61
N PRO A 320 -13.07 23.60 -9.32
CA PRO A 320 -11.73 24.13 -9.62
C PRO A 320 -11.52 24.51 -11.08
N ILE A 321 -11.96 23.67 -12.03
CA ILE A 321 -11.84 23.95 -13.47
C ILE A 321 -12.69 25.16 -13.87
N LEU A 322 -13.97 25.19 -13.46
CA LEU A 322 -14.87 26.32 -13.74
C LEU A 322 -14.32 27.62 -13.18
N LYS A 323 -13.71 27.59 -11.99
CA LYS A 323 -13.05 28.75 -11.38
C LYS A 323 -11.89 29.25 -12.25
N LEU A 324 -10.98 28.38 -12.67
CA LEU A 324 -9.83 28.75 -13.50
C LEU A 324 -10.27 29.32 -14.87
N ILE A 325 -11.23 28.66 -15.52
CA ILE A 325 -11.80 29.10 -16.80
C ILE A 325 -12.48 30.47 -16.64
N SER A 326 -13.34 30.63 -15.62
CA SER A 326 -14.04 31.90 -15.35
C SER A 326 -13.07 33.04 -15.10
N THR A 327 -11.98 32.76 -14.41
CA THR A 327 -10.91 33.72 -14.09
C THR A 327 -10.18 34.17 -15.36
N LYS A 328 -9.89 33.25 -16.29
CA LYS A 328 -9.31 33.56 -17.61
C LYS A 328 -10.29 34.39 -18.47
N ILE A 329 -11.55 33.95 -18.56
CA ILE A 329 -12.59 34.63 -19.37
C ILE A 329 -12.85 36.04 -18.83
N TYR A 330 -12.89 36.24 -17.51
CA TYR A 330 -13.09 37.57 -16.92
C TYR A 330 -11.97 38.56 -17.27
N LEU A 331 -10.73 38.08 -17.38
CA LEU A 331 -9.57 38.92 -17.72
C LEU A 331 -9.50 39.28 -19.21
N LEU A 332 -9.85 38.34 -20.10
CA LEU A 332 -9.80 38.52 -21.55
C LEU A 332 -11.11 39.07 -22.15
N GLY A 333 -12.22 38.99 -21.41
CA GLY A 333 -13.55 39.32 -21.89
C GLY A 333 -13.81 40.83 -22.01
N LYS A 334 -14.52 41.20 -23.08
CA LYS A 334 -15.09 42.56 -23.30
C LYS A 334 -16.11 42.91 -22.18
N GLU A 335 -16.45 44.19 -22.03
CA GLU A 335 -17.36 44.72 -20.99
C GLU A 335 -18.66 43.92 -20.83
N LYS A 336 -19.21 43.37 -21.93
CA LYS A 336 -20.40 42.50 -21.95
C LYS A 336 -20.25 41.21 -21.11
N TRP A 337 -19.12 40.51 -21.24
CA TRP A 337 -18.86 39.27 -20.49
C TRP A 337 -18.51 39.54 -19.03
N ARG A 338 -17.83 40.66 -18.77
CA ARG A 338 -17.54 41.14 -17.40
C ARG A 338 -18.82 41.49 -16.63
N GLY A 339 -19.97 41.65 -17.26
CA GLY A 339 -21.26 41.94 -16.62
C GLY A 339 -21.93 40.73 -15.95
N ASN A 340 -21.65 39.51 -16.40
CA ASN A 340 -22.37 38.32 -15.95
C ASN A 340 -22.14 38.01 -14.46
N LYS A 341 -23.23 37.90 -13.69
CA LYS A 341 -23.21 37.63 -12.24
C LYS A 341 -22.56 36.27 -11.93
N VAL A 342 -22.79 35.26 -12.77
CA VAL A 342 -22.21 33.90 -12.60
C VAL A 342 -20.70 33.93 -12.79
N LEU A 343 -20.23 34.59 -13.85
CA LEU A 343 -18.79 34.73 -14.13
C LEU A 343 -18.06 35.49 -13.00
N LYS A 344 -18.64 36.60 -12.52
CA LYS A 344 -18.09 37.34 -11.37
C LYS A 344 -18.10 36.51 -10.08
N PHE A 345 -19.13 35.69 -9.88
CA PHE A 345 -19.20 34.78 -8.74
C PHE A 345 -18.05 33.78 -8.78
N PHE A 346 -17.89 33.06 -9.90
CA PHE A 346 -16.83 32.07 -10.06
C PHE A 346 -15.41 32.66 -10.05
N ALA A 347 -15.21 33.89 -10.54
CA ALA A 347 -13.89 34.53 -10.54
C ALA A 347 -13.50 35.13 -9.17
N PHE A 348 -14.44 35.69 -8.40
CA PHE A 348 -14.11 36.49 -7.20
C PHE A 348 -14.71 36.01 -5.88
N LYS A 349 -15.84 35.29 -5.91
CA LYS A 349 -16.58 34.88 -4.71
C LYS A 349 -16.49 33.37 -4.44
N SER A 350 -16.27 32.56 -5.46
CA SER A 350 -16.12 31.09 -5.36
C SER A 350 -15.00 30.67 -4.42
N GLY A 351 -13.96 31.49 -4.23
CA GLY A 351 -12.86 31.19 -3.32
C GLY A 351 -13.29 30.96 -1.87
N LYS A 352 -14.39 31.59 -1.43
CA LYS A 352 -14.98 31.36 -0.09
C LYS A 352 -15.73 30.03 0.03
N TRP A 353 -16.21 29.52 -1.10
CA TRP A 353 -17.00 28.28 -1.22
C TRP A 353 -16.17 27.14 -1.81
N SER A 354 -14.87 27.37 -2.01
CA SER A 354 -13.96 26.40 -2.57
C SER A 354 -13.75 25.32 -1.53
N MET A 355 -14.35 24.15 -1.73
CA MET A 355 -14.29 22.96 -0.85
C MET A 355 -12.86 22.40 -0.67
N ALA A 356 -11.85 23.08 -1.19
CA ALA A 356 -10.46 22.69 -1.06
C ALA A 356 -10.02 22.50 0.40
N ASP A 357 -10.45 23.37 1.31
CA ASP A 357 -10.14 23.25 2.74
C ASP A 357 -10.77 21.99 3.34
N VAL A 358 -12.06 21.77 3.09
CA VAL A 358 -12.80 20.57 3.52
C VAL A 358 -12.16 19.29 2.94
N MET A 359 -11.73 19.31 1.68
CA MET A 359 -11.10 18.16 1.03
C MET A 359 -9.74 17.84 1.65
N VAL A 360 -8.91 18.85 1.89
CA VAL A 360 -7.60 18.67 2.54
C VAL A 360 -7.80 18.11 3.95
N VAL A 361 -8.75 18.64 4.72
CA VAL A 361 -9.10 18.12 6.04
C VAL A 361 -9.64 16.70 5.96
N ALA A 362 -10.49 16.36 4.98
CA ALA A 362 -11.03 15.02 4.81
C ALA A 362 -9.94 14.00 4.50
N ILE A 363 -9.02 14.30 3.58
CA ILE A 363 -7.87 13.44 3.25
C ILE A 363 -6.96 13.28 4.47
N MET A 364 -6.70 14.37 5.21
CA MET A 364 -5.88 14.34 6.42
C MET A 364 -6.54 13.52 7.54
N MET A 365 -7.84 13.70 7.80
CA MET A 365 -8.60 12.90 8.77
C MET A 365 -8.67 11.44 8.36
N THR A 366 -8.80 11.15 7.06
CA THR A 366 -8.75 9.79 6.53
C THR A 366 -7.37 9.17 6.77
N TYR A 367 -6.31 9.91 6.47
CA TYR A 367 -4.93 9.48 6.73
C TYR A 367 -4.69 9.23 8.23
N ILE A 368 -5.02 10.18 9.10
CA ILE A 368 -4.86 10.05 10.55
C ILE A 368 -5.73 8.92 11.11
N GLY A 369 -6.97 8.80 10.62
CA GLY A 369 -7.92 7.77 11.05
C GLY A 369 -7.46 6.37 10.68
N PHE A 370 -7.11 6.14 9.40
CA PHE A 370 -6.52 4.86 8.98
C PHE A 370 -5.22 4.60 9.71
N LYS A 371 -4.33 5.60 9.81
CA LYS A 371 -3.05 5.44 10.50
C LYS A 371 -3.25 5.05 11.96
N GLY A 372 -4.08 5.76 12.71
CA GLY A 372 -4.33 5.46 14.12
C GLY A 372 -5.01 4.11 14.33
N ILE A 373 -5.98 3.74 13.49
CA ILE A 373 -6.63 2.42 13.57
C ILE A 373 -5.61 1.32 13.27
N LEU A 374 -4.86 1.44 12.17
CA LEU A 374 -3.85 0.47 11.77
C LEU A 374 -2.75 0.35 12.83
N ASP A 375 -2.21 1.46 13.32
CA ASP A 375 -1.15 1.45 14.34
C ASP A 375 -1.62 0.73 15.61
N ASN A 376 -2.85 0.99 16.07
CA ASN A 376 -3.42 0.31 17.24
C ASN A 376 -3.61 -1.20 17.02
N GLN A 377 -4.12 -1.59 15.84
CA GLN A 377 -4.29 -3.01 15.51
C GLN A 377 -2.93 -3.71 15.35
N MET A 378 -1.96 -3.05 14.72
CA MET A 378 -0.60 -3.56 14.53
C MET A 378 0.17 -3.65 15.86
N GLN A 379 -0.05 -2.73 16.80
CA GLN A 379 0.52 -2.84 18.14
C GLN A 379 0.00 -4.10 18.87
N GLY A 380 -1.28 -4.44 18.71
CA GLY A 380 -1.83 -5.69 19.23
C GLY A 380 -1.22 -6.94 18.59
N LEU A 381 -0.76 -6.84 17.34
CA LEU A 381 -0.06 -7.91 16.62
C LEU A 381 1.47 -7.89 16.85
N THR A 382 2.01 -6.84 17.48
CA THR A 382 3.43 -6.72 17.81
C THR A 382 3.66 -7.35 19.17
N LEU A 383 3.99 -8.64 19.15
CA LEU A 383 4.19 -9.46 20.33
C LEU A 383 5.68 -9.66 20.54
N HIS A 384 6.16 -9.53 21.77
CA HIS A 384 7.53 -9.86 22.16
C HIS A 384 7.46 -10.84 23.33
N SER A 385 7.77 -12.10 23.05
CA SER A 385 7.83 -13.19 24.02
C SER A 385 9.00 -14.11 23.65
N ASP A 386 9.46 -14.93 24.61
CA ASP A 386 10.60 -15.84 24.39
C ASP A 386 10.35 -16.85 23.24
N SER A 387 9.07 -17.16 22.95
CA SER A 387 8.69 -18.13 21.92
C SER A 387 8.06 -17.52 20.67
N LEU A 388 7.63 -16.24 20.70
CA LEU A 388 7.00 -15.55 19.57
C LEU A 388 7.32 -14.05 19.60
N ALA A 389 7.95 -13.59 18.52
CA ALA A 389 8.26 -12.21 18.21
C ALA A 389 7.57 -11.81 16.89
N SER A 390 6.79 -10.74 16.91
CA SER A 390 6.08 -10.22 15.74
C SER A 390 6.29 -8.73 15.65
N ILE A 391 6.58 -8.21 14.46
CA ILE A 391 6.74 -6.80 14.16
C ILE A 391 5.73 -6.45 13.08
N ALA A 392 4.61 -5.84 13.49
CA ALA A 392 3.61 -5.35 12.56
C ALA A 392 3.78 -3.84 12.37
N THR A 393 3.70 -3.37 11.13
CA THR A 393 3.95 -1.97 10.79
C THR A 393 2.94 -1.45 9.78
N ASN A 394 2.63 -0.17 9.93
CA ASN A 394 1.84 0.60 9.02
C ASN A 394 2.73 1.58 8.25
N GLU A 395 2.83 1.38 6.95
CA GLU A 395 3.60 2.20 6.01
C GLU A 395 2.67 3.15 5.22
N THR A 396 1.48 3.45 5.77
CA THR A 396 0.53 4.39 5.17
C THR A 396 1.17 5.77 5.03
N SER A 397 1.12 6.32 3.82
CA SER A 397 1.79 7.57 3.46
C SER A 397 0.94 8.45 2.55
N LEU A 398 1.13 9.76 2.69
CA LEU A 398 0.59 10.74 1.75
C LEU A 398 1.47 10.77 0.50
N GLN A 399 0.83 10.74 -0.66
CA GLN A 399 1.50 10.61 -1.94
C GLN A 399 1.60 11.97 -2.67
N PRO A 400 2.43 12.07 -3.72
CA PRO A 400 2.65 13.32 -4.45
C PRO A 400 1.40 14.05 -4.94
N GLY A 401 0.33 13.33 -5.27
CA GLY A 401 -0.94 13.94 -5.70
C GLY A 401 -1.53 14.88 -4.63
N PHE A 402 -1.45 14.48 -3.36
CA PHE A 402 -1.92 15.32 -2.25
C PHE A 402 -1.11 16.62 -2.12
N ILE A 403 0.22 16.53 -2.21
CA ILE A 403 1.12 17.69 -2.14
C ILE A 403 0.83 18.67 -3.27
N LEU A 404 0.69 18.17 -4.50
CA LEU A 404 0.39 18.98 -5.68
C LEU A 404 -1.00 19.61 -5.61
N PHE A 405 -1.99 18.89 -5.09
CA PHE A 405 -3.34 19.44 -4.88
C PHE A 405 -3.32 20.60 -3.89
N ILE A 406 -2.65 20.46 -2.74
CA ILE A 406 -2.48 21.57 -1.79
C ILE A 406 -1.77 22.75 -2.43
N ALA A 407 -0.67 22.49 -3.15
CA ALA A 407 0.08 23.54 -3.82
C ALA A 407 -0.79 24.30 -4.85
N TYR A 408 -1.61 23.57 -5.61
CA TYR A 408 -2.62 24.15 -6.50
C TYR A 408 -3.62 25.03 -5.74
N VAL A 409 -4.16 24.55 -4.62
CA VAL A 409 -5.15 25.30 -3.83
C VAL A 409 -4.57 26.62 -3.34
N ILE A 410 -3.38 26.58 -2.75
CA ILE A 410 -2.66 27.76 -2.26
C ILE A 410 -2.38 28.72 -3.43
N PHE A 411 -1.84 28.21 -4.53
CA PHE A 411 -1.53 29.01 -5.72
C PHE A 411 -2.79 29.66 -6.33
N GLY A 412 -3.90 28.91 -6.41
CA GLY A 412 -5.18 29.38 -6.92
C GLY A 412 -5.81 30.46 -6.03
N LEU A 413 -5.65 30.38 -4.70
CA LEU A 413 -6.07 31.44 -3.78
C LEU A 413 -5.26 32.72 -3.99
N ILE A 414 -3.93 32.60 -4.13
CA ILE A 414 -3.05 33.74 -4.41
C ILE A 414 -3.41 34.39 -5.75
N LEU A 415 -3.65 33.61 -6.80
CA LEU A 415 -4.11 34.12 -8.10
C LEU A 415 -5.44 34.87 -8.00
N GLY A 416 -6.38 34.39 -7.20
CA GLY A 416 -7.64 35.10 -6.95
C GLY A 416 -7.44 36.47 -6.30
N VAL A 417 -6.49 36.59 -5.37
CA VAL A 417 -6.12 37.87 -4.76
C VAL A 417 -5.47 38.81 -5.79
N ILE A 418 -4.55 38.29 -6.60
CA ILE A 418 -3.87 39.03 -7.66
C ILE A 418 -4.88 39.57 -8.69
N LEU A 419 -5.83 38.75 -9.15
CA LEU A 419 -6.87 39.18 -10.09
C LEU A 419 -7.70 40.35 -9.53
N LYS A 420 -8.07 40.29 -8.24
CA LYS A 420 -8.82 41.36 -7.57
C LYS A 420 -8.05 42.68 -7.54
N GLN A 421 -6.73 42.62 -7.31
CA GLN A 421 -5.87 43.80 -7.30
C GLN A 421 -5.76 44.43 -8.70
N ILE A 422 -5.51 43.62 -9.74
CA ILE A 422 -5.42 44.09 -11.13
C ILE A 422 -6.75 44.72 -11.57
N THR A 423 -7.88 44.07 -11.27
CA THR A 423 -9.21 44.57 -11.64
C THR A 423 -9.53 45.90 -10.95
N LYS A 424 -9.17 46.07 -9.67
CA LYS A 424 -9.37 47.33 -8.95
C LYS A 424 -8.55 48.48 -9.57
N GLN A 425 -7.33 48.22 -10.00
CA GLN A 425 -6.49 49.22 -10.66
C GLN A 425 -7.04 49.61 -12.03
N GLN A 426 -7.46 48.64 -12.86
CA GLN A 426 -8.08 48.91 -14.16
C GLN A 426 -9.36 49.73 -14.02
N ASN A 427 -10.23 49.40 -13.06
CA ASN A 427 -11.48 50.13 -12.84
C ASN A 427 -11.22 51.56 -12.32
N ARG A 428 -10.23 51.78 -11.46
CA ARG A 428 -9.83 53.14 -11.02
C ARG A 428 -9.23 53.94 -12.16
N ALA A 429 -8.33 53.35 -12.95
CA ALA A 429 -7.75 54.02 -14.12
C ALA A 429 -8.83 54.40 -15.15
N ALA A 430 -9.79 53.51 -15.43
CA ALA A 430 -10.92 53.78 -16.32
C ALA A 430 -11.86 54.86 -15.76
N PHE A 431 -12.08 54.90 -14.44
CA PHE A 431 -12.84 55.95 -13.79
C PHE A 431 -12.17 57.33 -13.92
N TYR A 432 -10.88 57.44 -13.60
CA TYR A 432 -10.14 58.71 -13.73
C TYR A 432 -9.99 59.19 -15.17
N ALA A 433 -9.87 58.26 -16.13
CA ALA A 433 -9.89 58.57 -17.56
C ALA A 433 -11.27 59.10 -18.03
N ARG A 434 -12.37 58.58 -17.46
CA ARG A 434 -13.74 59.08 -17.72
C ARG A 434 -14.04 60.41 -17.03
N THR A 435 -13.40 60.72 -15.90
CA THR A 435 -13.62 61.97 -15.14
C THR A 435 -12.61 63.09 -15.44
N GLY A 436 -11.73 62.94 -16.43
CA GLY A 436 -10.79 64.00 -16.86
C GLY A 436 -9.67 64.37 -15.86
N ARG A 437 -9.49 63.62 -14.76
CA ARG A 437 -8.46 63.88 -13.72
C ARG A 437 -7.20 63.02 -13.90
N ALA A 438 -6.77 62.80 -15.14
CA ALA A 438 -5.63 61.93 -15.44
C ALA A 438 -4.27 62.48 -14.92
N ASN A 439 -4.17 63.80 -14.71
CA ASN A 439 -2.93 64.50 -14.32
C ASN A 439 -2.82 64.82 -12.81
N ASP A 440 -3.66 64.24 -11.97
CA ASP A 440 -3.66 64.48 -10.52
C ASP A 440 -2.40 63.86 -9.87
N PRO A 441 -1.56 64.60 -9.11
CA PRO A 441 -0.28 64.09 -8.55
C PRO A 441 -0.40 62.88 -7.61
N ALA A 442 -1.61 62.59 -7.11
CA ALA A 442 -1.93 61.34 -6.41
C ALA A 442 -1.81 60.07 -7.29
N VAL A 443 -1.89 60.21 -8.62
CA VAL A 443 -1.72 59.13 -9.62
C VAL A 443 -0.23 58.80 -9.83
N LEU A 444 0.66 59.80 -9.75
CA LEU A 444 2.11 59.65 -9.93
C LEU A 444 2.82 59.02 -8.72
N SER A 445 2.24 59.14 -7.53
CA SER A 445 2.82 58.64 -6.27
C SER A 445 2.33 57.25 -5.84
N MET A 446 1.73 56.48 -6.75
CA MET A 446 1.01 55.22 -6.47
C MET A 446 1.90 54.10 -5.87
N LYS A 447 2.25 54.24 -4.58
CA LYS A 447 2.96 53.24 -3.77
C LYS A 447 1.98 52.14 -3.39
N LEU A 448 2.37 50.90 -3.67
CA LEU A 448 1.66 49.70 -3.23
C LEU A 448 1.73 49.56 -1.70
N PRO A 449 0.64 49.23 -0.99
CA PRO A 449 0.77 48.63 0.33
C PRO A 449 1.45 47.26 0.20
N GLY A 450 2.30 46.91 1.18
CA GLY A 450 3.12 45.70 1.16
C GLY A 450 2.30 44.41 1.01
N PHE A 451 2.78 43.51 0.15
CA PHE A 451 2.17 42.20 -0.13
C PHE A 451 1.96 41.38 1.17
N ALA A 452 2.92 41.45 2.10
CA ALA A 452 2.85 40.82 3.42
C ALA A 452 1.70 41.34 4.30
N GLN A 453 1.42 42.66 4.28
CA GLN A 453 0.35 43.27 5.08
C GLN A 453 -1.06 42.86 4.60
N THR A 454 -1.22 42.61 3.30
CA THR A 454 -2.52 42.22 2.71
C THR A 454 -2.81 40.73 2.88
N ILE A 455 -1.76 39.89 2.88
CA ILE A 455 -1.86 38.45 3.14
C ILE A 455 -2.12 38.21 4.63
N SER A 456 -1.37 38.86 5.53
CA SER A 456 -1.55 38.76 6.99
C SER A 456 -2.98 39.10 7.43
N LYS A 457 -3.54 40.23 6.98
CA LYS A 457 -4.91 40.66 7.35
C LYS A 457 -6.05 39.76 6.84
N LYS A 458 -5.80 38.91 5.85
CA LYS A 458 -6.82 38.06 5.21
C LYS A 458 -6.74 36.60 5.61
N ILE A 459 -5.55 36.12 5.96
CA ILE A 459 -5.32 34.74 6.41
C ILE A 459 -5.52 34.64 7.93
N PHE A 460 -5.15 35.68 8.70
CA PHE A 460 -5.41 35.78 10.13
C PHE A 460 -6.19 37.05 10.44
N PRO A 461 -7.53 37.05 10.36
CA PRO A 461 -8.30 38.13 10.95
C PRO A 461 -8.01 38.17 12.46
N ARG A 462 -7.66 39.33 13.01
CA ARG A 462 -7.48 39.49 14.46
C ARG A 462 -8.76 38.98 15.17
N PRO A 463 -8.63 38.20 16.25
CA PRO A 463 -9.79 37.87 17.06
C PRO A 463 -10.36 39.18 17.61
N TYR A 464 -11.68 39.32 17.52
CA TYR A 464 -12.42 40.31 18.30
C TYR A 464 -12.48 39.87 19.75
#